data_AF-A0AAW7VKD0-F1
#
_entry.id   AF-A0AAW7VKD0-F1
#
_cell.length_a   1.000
_cell.length_b   1.000
_cell.length_c   1.000
_cell.angle_alpha   90.00
_cell.angle_beta   90.00
_cell.angle_gamma   90.00
#
_symmetry.space_group_name_H-M   'P 1'
#
loop_
_entity.id
_entity.type
_entity.pdbx_description
1 polymer ?
#
loop_
_entity_poly.entity_id
_entity_poly.type
_entity_poly.pdbx_seq_one_letter_code
_entity_poly.pdbx_strand_id
1 'polypeptide(L)'
;LNHIIWAKPSGRWNGCNKESLRAYFPATERILFAEHYQGPYRPKDDGYVAQGRELKQHVMAPLISYFRDARKSLGITSKQIAEATGKKNMASHWFGASQWQLPNEGDYNKLQALFARVAAEKHQRGELEKPHHQLVSTYSELNRQYTELLSEYKNLRRYFGVTAQVPYTDVWTHKPVQYYPGKHPCEKPAEMLQQIINASSRPGDLVADFFMGSGSTVKAAMALGRCAIGVELETGRFEQTVREVQDLIV
;
A
#
# COMPACT_ATOMS: atom_id res chain seq x y z
N LEU A 1 8.78 -8.63 16.77
CA LEU A 1 8.35 -9.11 15.44
C LEU A 1 6.83 -9.17 15.41
N ASN A 2 6.21 -8.76 14.31
CA ASN A 2 4.76 -8.91 14.12
C ASN A 2 4.41 -10.40 14.13
N HIS A 3 3.29 -10.77 14.76
CA HIS A 3 2.87 -12.17 14.85
C HIS A 3 1.38 -12.28 15.09
N ILE A 4 0.82 -13.44 14.77
CA ILE A 4 -0.52 -13.84 15.21
C ILE A 4 -0.44 -15.06 16.12
N ILE A 5 -1.46 -15.20 16.96
CA ILE A 5 -1.74 -16.35 17.80
C ILE A 5 -2.92 -17.09 17.17
N TRP A 6 -2.67 -18.28 16.65
CA TRP A 6 -3.72 -19.17 16.22
C TRP A 6 -4.27 -19.92 17.43
N ALA A 7 -5.49 -19.56 17.84
CA ALA A 7 -6.26 -20.25 18.86
C ALA A 7 -6.98 -21.47 18.27
N LYS A 8 -6.69 -22.66 18.81
CA LYS A 8 -7.32 -23.91 18.38
C LYS A 8 -8.54 -24.17 19.28
N PRO A 9 -9.78 -24.09 18.75
CA PRO A 9 -10.98 -24.31 19.56
C PRO A 9 -11.14 -25.78 20.01
N SER A 10 -10.38 -26.71 19.40
CA SER A 10 -10.33 -28.12 19.78
C SER A 10 -8.93 -28.68 19.55
N GLY A 11 -8.57 -29.76 20.23
CA GLY A 11 -7.27 -30.40 20.05
C GLY A 11 -6.98 -31.52 21.04
N ARG A 12 -5.74 -32.03 20.99
CA ARG A 12 -5.27 -33.17 21.82
C ARG A 12 -5.39 -32.92 23.33
N TRP A 13 -5.42 -31.66 23.74
CA TRP A 13 -5.60 -31.24 25.12
C TRP A 13 -6.92 -31.70 25.75
N ASN A 14 -7.95 -31.93 24.94
CA ASN A 14 -9.23 -32.48 25.40
C ASN A 14 -9.08 -33.89 26.01
N GLY A 15 -8.09 -34.66 25.56
CA GLY A 15 -7.82 -36.02 26.03
C GLY A 15 -6.66 -36.13 27.03
N CYS A 16 -6.14 -35.01 27.53
CA CYS A 16 -5.02 -35.03 28.47
C CYS A 16 -5.47 -35.27 29.91
N ASN A 17 -4.72 -36.07 30.66
CA ASN A 17 -4.87 -36.22 32.10
C ASN A 17 -4.44 -34.91 32.78
N LYS A 18 -5.41 -34.18 33.34
CA LYS A 18 -5.20 -32.82 33.87
C LYS A 18 -4.33 -32.83 35.12
N GLU A 19 -4.49 -33.85 35.94
CA GLU A 19 -3.80 -34.06 37.22
C GLU A 19 -2.29 -34.33 37.03
N SER A 20 -1.94 -34.87 35.86
CA SER A 20 -0.55 -35.16 35.48
C SER A 20 0.19 -33.94 34.90
N LEU A 21 -0.53 -32.87 34.54
CA LEU A 21 0.11 -31.69 33.97
C LEU A 21 0.99 -30.99 35.01
N ARG A 22 2.17 -30.52 34.57
CA ARG A 22 3.10 -29.67 35.33
C ARG A 22 3.31 -28.30 34.67
N ALA A 23 2.60 -28.05 33.58
CA ALA A 23 2.56 -26.80 32.83
C ALA A 23 1.24 -26.71 32.05
N TYR A 24 0.88 -25.51 31.58
CA TYR A 24 -0.27 -25.33 30.70
C TYR A 24 -0.09 -26.10 29.39
N PHE A 25 -1.15 -26.74 28.91
CA PHE A 25 -1.13 -27.37 27.60
C PHE A 25 -1.14 -26.31 26.49
N PRO A 26 -0.26 -26.39 25.48
CA PRO A 26 -0.25 -25.44 24.37
C PRO A 26 -1.48 -25.64 23.46
N ALA A 27 -2.50 -24.79 23.64
CA ALA A 27 -3.71 -24.75 22.80
C ALA A 27 -3.58 -23.76 21.62
N THR A 28 -2.41 -23.13 21.47
CA THR A 28 -2.16 -22.12 20.45
C THR A 28 -0.89 -22.39 19.68
N GLU A 29 -0.80 -21.85 18.47
CA GLU A 29 0.45 -21.72 17.71
C GLU A 29 0.72 -20.25 17.43
N ARG A 30 1.99 -19.88 17.26
CA ARG A 30 2.40 -18.53 16.88
C ARG A 30 2.94 -18.53 15.47
N ILE A 31 2.45 -17.61 14.66
CA ILE A 31 2.92 -17.41 13.28
C ILE A 31 3.61 -16.05 13.22
N LEU A 32 4.90 -16.06 12.91
CA LEU A 32 5.72 -14.87 12.86
C LEU A 32 5.67 -14.25 11.48
N PHE A 33 5.34 -12.96 11.40
CA PHE A 33 5.45 -12.15 10.19
C PHE A 33 6.77 -11.40 10.27
N ALA A 34 7.78 -11.94 9.59
CA ALA A 34 9.09 -11.33 9.44
C ALA A 34 9.21 -10.68 8.05
N GLU A 35 10.05 -9.66 7.95
CA GLU A 35 10.44 -9.01 6.70
C GLU A 35 11.98 -8.97 6.63
N HIS A 36 12.52 -8.89 5.41
CA HIS A 36 13.95 -8.70 5.21
C HIS A 36 14.39 -7.37 5.85
N TYR A 37 15.60 -7.34 6.40
CA TYR A 37 16.11 -6.21 7.20
C TYR A 37 15.95 -4.86 6.47
N GLN A 38 15.41 -3.89 7.20
CA GLN A 38 15.31 -2.45 6.89
C GLN A 38 15.17 -2.11 5.40
N GLY A 39 13.97 -2.31 4.85
CA GLY A 39 13.52 -1.42 3.78
C GLY A 39 13.40 0.03 4.29
N PRO A 40 13.27 1.05 3.41
CA PRO A 40 13.23 2.47 3.78
C PRO A 40 12.06 2.88 4.69
N TYR A 41 11.20 1.93 5.07
CA TYR A 41 9.95 2.17 5.78
C TYR A 41 10.08 1.85 7.28
N ARG A 42 9.93 2.88 8.12
CA ARG A 42 9.74 2.72 9.57
C ARG A 42 8.23 2.75 9.87
N PRO A 43 7.64 1.70 10.46
CA PRO A 43 6.19 1.59 10.66
C PRO A 43 5.53 2.69 11.50
N LYS A 44 6.31 3.50 12.23
CA LYS A 44 5.80 4.48 13.20
C LYS A 44 5.75 5.91 12.68
N ASP A 45 6.29 6.20 11.51
CA ASP A 45 6.33 7.56 10.97
C ASP A 45 5.35 7.72 9.81
N ASP A 46 4.80 8.92 9.67
CA ASP A 46 4.06 9.37 8.49
C ASP A 46 4.96 9.49 7.24
N GLY A 47 6.14 8.86 7.25
CA GLY A 47 7.19 8.93 6.26
C GLY A 47 6.71 8.63 4.84
N TYR A 48 5.80 7.66 4.64
CA TYR A 48 5.21 7.43 3.32
C TYR A 48 4.43 8.65 2.81
N VAL A 49 3.61 9.25 3.68
CA VAL A 49 2.78 10.41 3.34
C VAL A 49 3.65 11.67 3.19
N ALA A 50 4.70 11.81 3.99
CA ALA A 50 5.69 12.88 3.87
C ALA A 50 6.48 12.77 2.56
N GLN A 51 7.03 11.60 2.25
CA GLN A 51 7.76 11.33 1.00
C GLN A 51 6.86 11.50 -0.23
N GLY A 52 5.60 11.06 -0.17
CA GLY A 52 4.63 11.32 -1.25
C GLY A 52 4.36 12.82 -1.46
N ARG A 53 4.28 13.60 -0.37
CA ARG A 53 4.13 15.07 -0.45
C ARG A 53 5.37 15.74 -1.04
N GLU A 54 6.57 15.31 -0.65
CA GLU A 54 7.85 15.80 -1.16
C GLU A 54 8.02 15.47 -2.65
N LEU A 55 7.75 14.22 -3.04
CA LEU A 55 7.76 13.78 -4.43
C LEU A 55 6.82 14.61 -5.30
N LYS A 56 5.58 14.86 -4.82
CA LYS A 56 4.63 15.71 -5.53
C LYS A 56 5.17 17.13 -5.73
N GLN A 57 5.78 17.71 -4.69
CA GLN A 57 6.38 19.04 -4.78
C GLN A 57 7.53 19.09 -5.80
N HIS A 58 8.36 18.04 -5.82
CA HIS A 58 9.46 17.92 -6.76
C HIS A 58 8.96 17.79 -8.21
N VAL A 59 8.05 16.85 -8.47
CA VAL A 59 7.49 16.64 -9.82
C VAL A 59 6.72 17.86 -10.31
N MET A 60 5.97 18.54 -9.43
CA MET A 60 5.20 19.74 -9.79
C MET A 60 6.02 21.03 -9.79
N ALA A 61 7.33 20.97 -9.51
CA ALA A 61 8.19 22.14 -9.39
C ALA A 61 8.14 23.11 -10.59
N PRO A 62 8.04 22.67 -11.86
CA PRO A 62 7.94 23.58 -13.00
C PRO A 62 6.67 24.45 -12.97
N LEU A 63 5.53 23.90 -12.53
CA LEU A 63 4.28 24.66 -12.40
C LEU A 63 4.28 25.49 -11.11
N ILE A 64 4.76 24.93 -9.99
CA ILE A 64 4.87 25.67 -8.72
C ILE A 64 5.74 26.93 -8.89
N SER A 65 6.91 26.79 -9.51
CA SER A 65 7.83 27.91 -9.76
C SER A 65 7.20 28.95 -10.69
N TYR A 66 6.56 28.52 -11.79
CA TYR A 66 5.86 29.43 -12.71
C TYR A 66 4.87 30.36 -12.01
N PHE A 67 4.02 29.83 -11.11
CA PHE A 67 3.09 30.66 -10.35
C PHE A 67 3.79 31.47 -9.25
N ARG A 68 4.61 30.82 -8.43
CA ARG A 68 5.27 31.45 -7.27
C ARG A 68 6.17 32.61 -7.69
N ASP A 69 6.95 32.42 -8.73
CA ASP A 69 7.95 33.39 -9.17
C ASP A 69 7.25 34.60 -9.83
N ALA A 70 6.19 34.37 -10.61
CA ALA A 70 5.29 35.42 -11.11
C ALA A 70 4.67 36.26 -9.98
N ARG A 71 4.20 35.61 -8.90
CA ARG A 71 3.65 36.33 -7.74
C ARG A 71 4.72 37.15 -7.03
N LYS A 72 5.94 36.58 -6.90
CA LYS A 72 7.07 37.22 -6.23
C LYS A 72 7.58 38.42 -7.01
N SER A 73 7.70 38.34 -8.33
CA SER A 73 8.21 39.43 -9.19
C SER A 73 7.33 40.67 -9.10
N LEU A 74 6.01 40.50 -9.13
CA LEU A 74 5.04 41.60 -9.02
C LEU A 74 4.65 41.94 -7.57
N GLY A 75 5.16 41.21 -6.56
CA GLY A 75 4.86 41.45 -5.15
C GLY A 75 3.36 41.36 -4.80
N ILE A 76 2.61 40.48 -5.47
CA ILE A 76 1.16 40.38 -5.32
C ILE A 76 0.79 39.70 -3.99
N THR A 77 -0.03 40.37 -3.20
CA THR A 77 -0.45 39.93 -1.87
C THR A 77 -1.57 38.89 -1.93
N SER A 78 -1.71 38.06 -0.89
CA SER A 78 -2.82 37.10 -0.78
C SER A 78 -4.18 37.82 -0.76
N LYS A 79 -4.23 39.05 -0.21
CA LYS A 79 -5.44 39.89 -0.17
C LYS A 79 -5.90 40.26 -1.58
N GLN A 80 -4.98 40.73 -2.43
CA GLN A 80 -5.29 41.06 -3.83
C GLN A 80 -5.76 39.83 -4.62
N ILE A 81 -5.15 38.66 -4.40
CA ILE A 81 -5.60 37.40 -5.01
C ILE A 81 -7.02 37.07 -4.56
N ALA A 82 -7.31 37.16 -3.27
CA ALA A 82 -8.63 36.89 -2.71
C ALA A 82 -9.70 37.86 -3.25
N GLU A 83 -9.38 39.15 -3.37
CA GLU A 83 -10.25 40.17 -3.95
C GLU A 83 -10.54 39.92 -5.43
N ALA A 84 -9.51 39.61 -6.23
CA ALA A 84 -9.67 39.37 -7.66
C ALA A 84 -10.43 38.08 -7.97
N THR A 85 -10.18 37.02 -7.20
CA THR A 85 -10.76 35.69 -7.47
C THR A 85 -12.06 35.43 -6.71
N GLY A 86 -12.31 36.16 -5.63
CA GLY A 86 -13.38 35.89 -4.66
C GLY A 86 -13.05 34.77 -3.66
N LYS A 87 -11.82 34.24 -3.64
CA LYS A 87 -11.43 33.06 -2.85
C LYS A 87 -10.36 33.37 -1.80
N LYS A 88 -10.77 33.47 -0.53
CA LYS A 88 -9.93 34.00 0.58
C LYS A 88 -8.73 33.12 0.98
N ASN A 89 -8.72 31.83 0.63
CA ASN A 89 -7.68 30.88 1.08
C ASN A 89 -6.92 30.18 -0.05
N MET A 90 -7.12 30.60 -1.30
CA MET A 90 -6.54 29.87 -2.44
C MET A 90 -5.11 30.32 -2.81
N ALA A 91 -4.65 31.44 -2.27
CA ALA A 91 -3.30 31.94 -2.55
C ALA A 91 -2.20 30.94 -2.12
N SER A 92 -2.39 30.18 -1.04
CA SER A 92 -1.45 29.12 -0.63
C SER A 92 -1.50 27.90 -1.56
N HIS A 93 -2.68 27.55 -2.06
CA HIS A 93 -2.87 26.41 -2.96
C HIS A 93 -2.38 26.67 -4.37
N TRP A 94 -2.43 27.90 -4.87
CA TRP A 94 -1.96 28.22 -6.24
C TRP A 94 -0.49 28.64 -6.30
N PHE A 95 0.04 29.19 -5.21
CA PHE A 95 1.39 29.78 -5.19
C PHE A 95 2.33 29.17 -4.14
N GLY A 96 1.85 28.23 -3.32
CA GLY A 96 2.66 27.50 -2.32
C GLY A 96 2.92 26.06 -2.76
N ALA A 97 4.04 25.49 -2.31
CA ALA A 97 4.45 24.14 -2.70
C ALA A 97 3.66 23.03 -1.96
N SER A 98 3.37 23.22 -0.68
CA SER A 98 2.88 22.15 0.20
C SER A 98 1.51 21.57 -0.17
N GLN A 99 0.61 22.40 -0.72
CA GLN A 99 -0.75 22.02 -1.10
C GLN A 99 -1.08 22.52 -2.50
N TRP A 100 -0.08 22.50 -3.39
CA TRP A 100 -0.21 23.07 -4.71
C TRP A 100 -1.33 22.40 -5.54
N GLN A 101 -2.12 23.22 -6.21
CA GLN A 101 -3.18 22.84 -7.13
C GLN A 101 -3.19 23.80 -8.32
N LEU A 102 -3.45 23.28 -9.52
CA LEU A 102 -3.66 24.12 -10.68
C LEU A 102 -5.01 24.86 -10.54
N PRO A 103 -5.08 26.19 -10.71
CA PRO A 103 -6.36 26.90 -10.77
C PRO A 103 -7.20 26.39 -11.95
N ASN A 104 -8.53 26.38 -11.80
CA ASN A 104 -9.40 26.21 -12.97
C ASN A 104 -9.27 27.42 -13.90
N GLU A 105 -9.78 27.29 -15.12
CA GLU A 105 -9.66 28.32 -16.15
C GLU A 105 -10.23 29.67 -15.72
N GLY A 106 -11.41 29.68 -15.10
CA GLY A 106 -12.04 30.92 -14.63
C GLY A 106 -11.24 31.66 -13.56
N ASP A 107 -10.67 30.93 -12.59
CA ASP A 107 -9.78 31.52 -11.58
C ASP A 107 -8.46 31.98 -12.22
N TYR A 108 -7.91 31.21 -13.16
CA TYR A 108 -6.68 31.56 -13.86
C TYR A 108 -6.84 32.84 -14.68
N ASN A 109 -7.95 33.02 -15.39
CA ASN A 109 -8.22 34.23 -16.16
C ASN A 109 -8.32 35.48 -15.26
N LYS A 110 -8.94 35.35 -14.08
CA LYS A 110 -8.98 36.42 -13.07
C LYS A 110 -7.58 36.74 -12.53
N LEU A 111 -6.74 35.72 -12.31
CA LEU A 111 -5.35 35.91 -11.92
C LEU A 111 -4.56 36.62 -13.03
N GLN A 112 -4.70 36.22 -14.29
CA GLN A 112 -4.06 36.89 -15.42
C GLN A 112 -4.45 38.38 -15.51
N ALA A 113 -5.74 38.70 -15.35
CA ALA A 113 -6.21 40.08 -15.34
C ALA A 113 -5.61 40.90 -14.18
N LEU A 114 -5.55 40.31 -12.98
CA LEU A 114 -4.90 40.94 -11.81
C LEU A 114 -3.41 41.20 -12.08
N PHE A 115 -2.70 40.19 -12.59
CA PHE A 115 -1.25 40.27 -12.82
C PHE A 115 -0.92 41.29 -13.92
N ALA A 116 -1.69 41.31 -15.01
CA ALA A 116 -1.56 42.29 -16.08
C ALA A 116 -1.76 43.73 -15.57
N ARG A 117 -2.81 43.95 -14.76
CA ARG A 117 -3.07 45.28 -14.16
C ARG A 117 -1.93 45.74 -13.27
N VAL A 118 -1.47 44.89 -12.35
CA VAL A 118 -0.37 45.24 -11.42
C VAL A 118 0.95 45.44 -12.16
N ALA A 119 1.22 44.65 -13.20
CA ALA A 119 2.40 44.83 -14.05
C ALA A 119 2.38 46.19 -14.77
N ALA A 120 1.24 46.59 -15.31
CA ALA A 120 1.06 47.90 -15.95
C ALA A 120 1.27 49.06 -14.95
N GLU A 121 0.68 48.97 -13.76
CA GLU A 121 0.87 49.96 -12.67
C GLU A 121 2.33 50.09 -12.24
N LYS A 122 3.11 49.01 -12.33
CA LYS A 122 4.53 48.96 -11.92
C LYS A 122 5.50 49.19 -13.07
N HIS A 123 5.03 49.39 -14.30
CA HIS A 123 5.85 49.41 -15.52
C HIS A 123 6.77 48.19 -15.64
N GLN A 124 6.27 47.02 -15.23
CA GLN A 124 6.97 45.74 -15.29
C GLN A 124 6.34 44.84 -16.37
N ARG A 125 7.04 43.77 -16.75
CA ARG A 125 6.50 42.77 -17.68
C ARG A 125 5.29 42.07 -17.05
N GLY A 126 4.28 41.81 -17.88
CA GLY A 126 3.18 40.92 -17.52
C GLY A 126 3.69 39.52 -17.18
N GLU A 127 3.12 38.92 -16.15
CA GLU A 127 3.44 37.55 -15.74
C GLU A 127 2.19 36.67 -15.94
N LEU A 128 2.35 35.34 -15.91
CA LEU A 128 1.30 34.37 -16.20
C LEU A 128 0.78 34.40 -17.67
N GLU A 129 1.68 34.54 -18.64
CA GLU A 129 1.33 34.67 -20.07
C GLU A 129 0.82 33.37 -20.74
N LYS A 130 1.12 32.19 -20.17
CA LYS A 130 0.76 30.91 -20.80
C LYS A 130 -0.77 30.70 -20.84
N PRO A 131 -1.34 30.23 -21.97
CA PRO A 131 -2.73 29.80 -22.02
C PRO A 131 -3.03 28.66 -21.03
N HIS A 132 -4.23 28.67 -20.45
CA HIS A 132 -4.63 27.69 -19.44
C HIS A 132 -4.51 26.24 -19.93
N HIS A 133 -4.92 25.95 -21.17
CA HIS A 133 -4.85 24.61 -21.74
C HIS A 133 -3.42 24.04 -21.78
N GLN A 134 -2.40 24.88 -21.98
CA GLN A 134 -0.99 24.42 -21.95
C GLN A 134 -0.56 24.04 -20.53
N LEU A 135 -1.05 24.77 -19.53
CA LEU A 135 -0.82 24.44 -18.12
C LEU A 135 -1.52 23.14 -17.73
N VAL A 136 -2.74 22.92 -18.21
CA VAL A 136 -3.47 21.66 -18.03
C VAL A 136 -2.70 20.49 -18.66
N SER A 137 -2.23 20.65 -19.90
CA SER A 137 -1.42 19.62 -20.57
C SER A 137 -0.17 19.28 -19.77
N THR A 138 0.57 20.29 -19.32
CA THR A 138 1.77 20.11 -18.49
C THR A 138 1.43 19.42 -17.16
N TYR A 139 0.35 19.85 -16.52
CA TYR A 139 -0.12 19.25 -15.27
C TYR A 139 -0.48 17.78 -15.45
N SER A 140 -1.22 17.43 -16.51
CA SER A 140 -1.60 16.05 -16.80
C SER A 140 -0.38 15.15 -17.01
N GLU A 141 0.63 15.63 -17.74
CA GLU A 141 1.88 14.91 -17.94
C GLU A 141 2.66 14.69 -16.64
N LEU A 142 2.88 15.76 -15.87
CA LEU A 142 3.57 15.69 -14.57
C LEU A 142 2.79 14.81 -13.58
N ASN A 143 1.46 14.87 -13.59
CA ASN A 143 0.62 14.06 -12.72
C ASN A 143 0.69 12.57 -13.09
N ARG A 144 0.84 12.24 -14.37
CA ARG A 144 1.11 10.86 -14.80
C ARG A 144 2.45 10.38 -14.24
N GLN A 145 3.52 11.16 -14.42
CA GLN A 145 4.85 10.82 -13.89
C GLN A 145 4.83 10.64 -12.37
N TYR A 146 4.19 11.56 -11.65
CA TYR A 146 4.00 11.46 -10.20
C TYR A 146 3.25 10.17 -9.80
N THR A 147 2.18 9.83 -10.53
CA THR A 147 1.39 8.63 -10.24
C THR A 147 2.18 7.34 -10.48
N GLU A 148 2.98 7.30 -11.54
CA GLU A 148 3.88 6.17 -11.84
C GLU A 148 4.93 5.99 -10.74
N LEU A 149 5.65 7.06 -10.37
CA LEU A 149 6.65 7.04 -9.30
C LEU A 149 6.04 6.66 -7.93
N LEU A 150 4.85 7.18 -7.62
CA LEU A 150 4.15 6.83 -6.39
C LEU A 150 3.76 5.35 -6.37
N SER A 151 3.34 4.80 -7.51
CA SER A 151 3.02 3.38 -7.66
C SER A 151 4.26 2.50 -7.46
N GLU A 152 5.39 2.86 -8.06
CA GLU A 152 6.68 2.18 -7.88
C GLU A 152 7.10 2.20 -6.41
N TYR A 153 7.05 3.37 -5.76
CA TYR A 153 7.37 3.50 -4.34
C TYR A 153 6.45 2.67 -3.44
N LYS A 154 5.15 2.59 -3.78
CA LYS A 154 4.19 1.72 -3.09
C LYS A 154 4.52 0.23 -3.28
N ASN A 155 5.05 -0.15 -4.44
CA ASN A 155 5.44 -1.53 -4.72
C ASN A 155 6.70 -1.96 -3.99
N LEU A 156 7.64 -1.04 -3.73
CA LEU A 156 8.81 -1.27 -2.89
C LEU A 156 8.45 -1.56 -1.42
N ARG A 157 7.29 -1.11 -0.96
CA ARG A 157 6.79 -1.42 0.37
C ARG A 157 6.27 -2.85 0.39
N ARG A 158 6.62 -3.58 1.47
CA ARG A 158 5.99 -4.87 1.80
C ARG A 158 4.47 -4.69 1.75
N TYR A 159 3.82 -5.56 0.97
CA TYR A 159 2.37 -5.60 0.98
C TYR A 159 1.87 -6.08 2.35
N PHE A 160 1.02 -5.27 2.96
CA PHE A 160 0.28 -5.64 4.16
C PHE A 160 -1.15 -5.15 4.05
N GLY A 161 -2.08 -6.07 3.77
CA GLY A 161 -3.47 -5.77 3.48
C GLY A 161 -4.41 -6.47 4.45
N VAL A 162 -4.86 -5.74 5.48
CA VAL A 162 -5.95 -6.22 6.34
C VAL A 162 -7.26 -5.74 5.75
N THR A 163 -8.00 -6.65 5.13
CA THR A 163 -9.31 -6.39 4.54
C THR A 163 -10.41 -7.05 5.38
N ALA A 164 -11.68 -6.92 4.99
CA ALA A 164 -12.77 -7.64 5.65
C ALA A 164 -12.59 -9.18 5.65
N GLN A 165 -11.76 -9.71 4.75
CA GLN A 165 -11.43 -11.13 4.65
C GLN A 165 -10.30 -11.56 5.59
N VAL A 166 -9.57 -10.61 6.20
CA VAL A 166 -8.43 -10.87 7.08
C VAL A 166 -8.75 -10.31 8.47
N PRO A 167 -8.70 -11.11 9.55
CA PRO A 167 -8.94 -10.57 10.88
C PRO A 167 -7.93 -9.47 11.21
N TYR A 168 -8.44 -8.36 11.77
CA TYR A 168 -7.61 -7.21 12.15
C TYR A 168 -6.86 -7.41 13.48
N THR A 169 -7.26 -8.40 14.26
CA THR A 169 -6.63 -8.74 15.55
C THR A 169 -5.51 -9.73 15.37
N ASP A 170 -4.63 -9.81 16.37
CA ASP A 170 -3.52 -10.75 16.43
C ASP A 170 -3.93 -12.14 16.95
N VAL A 171 -5.17 -12.33 17.42
CA VAL A 171 -5.70 -13.64 17.84
C VAL A 171 -6.71 -14.14 16.82
N TRP A 172 -6.41 -15.28 16.18
CA TRP A 172 -7.23 -15.88 15.13
C TRP A 172 -7.74 -17.24 15.56
N THR A 173 -9.02 -17.52 15.36
CA THR A 173 -9.63 -18.79 15.73
C THR A 173 -9.92 -19.61 14.48
N HIS A 174 -9.19 -20.71 14.30
CA HIS A 174 -9.39 -21.65 13.19
C HIS A 174 -9.45 -23.09 13.72
N LYS A 175 -10.39 -23.89 13.24
CA LYS A 175 -10.48 -25.30 13.62
C LYS A 175 -9.30 -26.06 13.01
N PRO A 176 -8.60 -26.94 13.76
CA PRO A 176 -7.63 -27.85 13.16
C PRO A 176 -8.32 -28.74 12.11
N VAL A 177 -7.57 -29.08 11.07
CA VAL A 177 -8.03 -30.02 10.05
C VAL A 177 -8.35 -31.36 10.73
N GLN A 178 -9.52 -31.95 10.44
CA GLN A 178 -9.90 -33.27 10.98
C GLN A 178 -9.11 -34.39 10.31
N TYR A 179 -9.03 -35.58 10.91
CA TYR A 179 -8.32 -36.70 10.30
C TYR A 179 -9.09 -37.27 9.11
N TYR A 180 -8.36 -37.71 8.08
CA TYR A 180 -8.86 -38.50 6.95
C TYR A 180 -7.73 -39.43 6.45
N PRO A 181 -8.05 -40.55 5.75
CA PRO A 181 -7.03 -41.45 5.21
C PRO A 181 -6.05 -40.71 4.28
N GLY A 182 -4.75 -40.89 4.49
CA GLY A 182 -3.70 -40.23 3.69
C GLY A 182 -3.33 -38.80 4.13
N LYS A 183 -4.02 -38.27 5.15
CA LYS A 183 -3.77 -36.93 5.69
C LYS A 183 -2.35 -36.76 6.24
N HIS A 184 -1.78 -35.57 5.99
CA HIS A 184 -0.55 -35.15 6.66
C HIS A 184 -0.78 -34.82 8.15
N PRO A 185 0.06 -35.33 9.08
CA PRO A 185 -0.15 -35.16 10.52
C PRO A 185 -0.31 -33.70 10.98
N CYS A 186 0.40 -32.77 10.32
CA CYS A 186 0.51 -31.37 10.70
C CYS A 186 -0.14 -30.39 9.71
N GLU A 187 -1.12 -30.86 8.91
CA GLU A 187 -1.83 -30.02 7.93
C GLU A 187 -2.48 -28.77 8.56
N LYS A 188 -2.28 -27.61 7.93
CA LYS A 188 -2.81 -26.32 8.39
C LYS A 188 -4.15 -26.00 7.70
N PRO A 189 -5.09 -25.33 8.36
CA PRO A 189 -6.37 -24.94 7.76
C PRO A 189 -6.18 -24.04 6.54
N ALA A 190 -6.83 -24.38 5.43
CA ALA A 190 -6.74 -23.62 4.18
C ALA A 190 -7.19 -22.16 4.34
N GLU A 191 -8.29 -21.91 5.07
CA GLU A 191 -8.80 -20.56 5.32
C GLU A 191 -7.76 -19.68 6.03
N MET A 192 -7.09 -20.22 7.05
CA MET A 192 -6.02 -19.51 7.77
C MET A 192 -4.85 -19.16 6.83
N LEU A 193 -4.44 -20.10 5.99
CA LEU A 193 -3.37 -19.87 5.02
C LEU A 193 -3.77 -18.82 3.97
N GLN A 194 -5.02 -18.85 3.49
CA GLN A 194 -5.53 -17.84 2.57
C GLN A 194 -5.54 -16.45 3.21
N GLN A 195 -5.90 -16.34 4.49
CA GLN A 195 -5.84 -15.07 5.23
C GLN A 195 -4.38 -14.58 5.36
N ILE A 196 -3.44 -15.46 5.67
CA ILE A 196 -2.00 -15.12 5.75
C ILE A 196 -1.48 -14.63 4.40
N ILE A 197 -1.78 -15.34 3.31
CA ILE A 197 -1.34 -15.03 1.95
C ILE A 197 -1.97 -13.71 1.47
N ASN A 198 -3.28 -13.51 1.68
CA ASN A 198 -3.95 -12.25 1.36
C ASN A 198 -3.45 -11.07 2.19
N ALA A 199 -3.03 -11.30 3.43
CA ALA A 199 -2.45 -10.24 4.25
C ALA A 199 -1.06 -9.83 3.76
N SER A 200 -0.29 -10.74 3.14
CA SER A 200 1.17 -10.55 2.92
C SER A 200 1.63 -10.62 1.46
N SER A 201 0.73 -10.81 0.49
CA SER A 201 1.05 -10.85 -0.94
C SER A 201 -0.07 -10.26 -1.80
N ARG A 202 0.27 -9.84 -3.02
CA ARG A 202 -0.64 -9.42 -4.08
C ARG A 202 -0.92 -10.60 -5.04
N PRO A 203 -2.04 -10.60 -5.78
CA PRO A 203 -2.22 -11.51 -6.92
C PRO A 203 -1.03 -11.43 -7.87
N GLY A 204 -0.60 -12.58 -8.40
CA GLY A 204 0.60 -12.69 -9.24
C GLY A 204 1.92 -12.81 -8.48
N ASP A 205 1.98 -12.45 -7.19
CA ASP A 205 3.20 -12.65 -6.38
C ASP A 205 3.53 -14.15 -6.23
N LEU A 206 4.80 -14.44 -5.96
CA LEU A 206 5.29 -15.78 -5.64
C LEU A 206 5.21 -16.05 -4.14
N VAL A 207 4.60 -17.19 -3.77
CA VAL A 207 4.61 -17.76 -2.42
C VAL A 207 5.51 -18.98 -2.40
N ALA A 208 6.48 -19.02 -1.48
CA ALA A 208 7.37 -20.17 -1.30
C ALA A 208 7.12 -20.85 0.04
N ASP A 209 7.01 -22.17 0.03
CA ASP A 209 6.93 -23.01 1.23
C ASP A 209 8.04 -24.07 1.18
N PHE A 210 9.04 -23.92 2.06
CA PHE A 210 10.21 -24.81 2.08
C PHE A 210 10.00 -26.10 2.90
N PHE A 211 8.83 -26.25 3.52
CA PHE A 211 8.43 -27.41 4.33
C PHE A 211 6.98 -27.78 4.00
N MET A 212 6.69 -27.95 2.72
CA MET A 212 5.31 -27.87 2.22
C MET A 212 4.39 -28.97 2.74
N GLY A 213 4.91 -30.14 3.16
CA GLY A 213 4.11 -31.23 3.71
C GLY A 213 2.96 -31.62 2.78
N SER A 214 1.71 -31.40 3.21
CA SER A 214 0.48 -31.61 2.41
C SER A 214 0.27 -30.64 1.24
N GLY A 215 1.17 -29.67 1.05
CA GLY A 215 1.05 -28.62 0.05
C GLY A 215 -0.07 -27.63 0.34
N SER A 216 -0.60 -27.56 1.57
CA SER A 216 -1.72 -26.67 1.91
C SER A 216 -1.44 -25.20 1.57
N THR A 217 -0.19 -24.75 1.73
CA THR A 217 0.23 -23.38 1.37
C THR A 217 0.23 -23.15 -0.13
N VAL A 218 0.75 -24.11 -0.90
CA VAL A 218 0.79 -24.08 -2.37
C VAL A 218 -0.63 -24.03 -2.93
N LYS A 219 -1.50 -24.94 -2.48
CA LYS A 219 -2.92 -25.00 -2.86
C LYS A 219 -3.64 -23.68 -2.56
N ALA A 220 -3.43 -23.11 -1.36
CA ALA A 220 -4.02 -21.83 -0.98
C ALA A 220 -3.51 -20.66 -1.82
N ALA A 221 -2.22 -20.63 -2.16
CA ALA A 221 -1.64 -19.60 -3.00
C ALA A 221 -2.21 -19.63 -4.43
N MET A 222 -2.31 -20.82 -5.03
CA MET A 222 -2.89 -21.01 -6.35
C MET A 222 -4.36 -20.58 -6.40
N ALA A 223 -5.16 -20.99 -5.41
CA ALA A 223 -6.58 -20.60 -5.31
C ALA A 223 -6.76 -19.07 -5.21
N LEU A 224 -5.76 -18.37 -4.70
CA LEU A 224 -5.74 -16.91 -4.60
C LEU A 224 -5.07 -16.22 -5.81
N GLY A 225 -4.71 -16.95 -6.86
CA GLY A 225 -4.06 -16.39 -8.05
C GLY A 225 -2.62 -15.93 -7.79
N ARG A 226 -1.90 -16.60 -6.89
CA ARG A 226 -0.45 -16.42 -6.69
C ARG A 226 0.31 -17.56 -7.37
N CYS A 227 1.55 -17.27 -7.76
CA CYS A 227 2.50 -18.33 -8.12
C CYS A 227 2.98 -19.03 -6.85
N ALA A 228 3.33 -20.31 -6.93
CA ALA A 228 3.76 -21.07 -5.77
C ALA A 228 4.99 -21.93 -6.06
N ILE A 229 5.91 -22.01 -5.09
CA ILE A 229 7.01 -22.98 -5.05
C ILE A 229 6.92 -23.73 -3.72
N GLY A 230 7.01 -25.06 -3.79
CA GLY A 230 7.01 -25.93 -2.63
C GLY A 230 8.26 -26.82 -2.60
N VAL A 231 8.85 -27.00 -1.42
CA VAL A 231 9.93 -27.95 -1.18
C VAL A 231 9.49 -28.93 -0.09
N GLU A 232 9.73 -30.21 -0.33
CA GLU A 232 9.51 -31.29 0.62
C GLU A 232 10.70 -32.24 0.54
N LEU A 233 11.17 -32.70 1.69
CA LEU A 233 12.34 -33.55 1.80
C LEU A 233 12.00 -35.02 1.54
N GLU A 234 10.86 -35.49 2.04
CA GLU A 234 10.47 -36.89 1.89
C GLU A 234 9.87 -37.15 0.50
N THR A 235 10.56 -37.93 -0.33
CA THR A 235 10.15 -38.23 -1.71
C THR A 235 8.70 -38.73 -1.82
N GLY A 236 8.30 -39.67 -0.96
CA GLY A 236 6.92 -40.19 -0.98
C GLY A 236 5.87 -39.13 -0.67
N ARG A 237 6.17 -38.20 0.24
CA ARG A 237 5.31 -37.05 0.55
C ARG A 237 5.28 -36.05 -0.59
N PHE A 238 6.45 -35.72 -1.14
CA PHE A 238 6.59 -34.82 -2.29
C PHE A 238 5.73 -35.30 -3.47
N GLU A 239 5.88 -36.56 -3.88
CA GLU A 239 5.14 -37.15 -5.01
C GLU A 239 3.62 -37.18 -4.75
N GLN A 240 3.20 -37.50 -3.53
CA GLN A 240 1.78 -37.44 -3.16
C GLN A 240 1.24 -36.02 -3.31
N THR A 241 1.93 -35.03 -2.75
CA THR A 241 1.52 -33.63 -2.80
C THR A 241 1.50 -33.08 -4.23
N VAL A 242 2.46 -33.46 -5.08
CA VAL A 242 2.47 -33.08 -6.50
C VAL A 242 1.23 -33.59 -7.22
N ARG A 243 0.86 -34.87 -7.04
CA ARG A 243 -0.37 -35.43 -7.62
C ARG A 243 -1.61 -34.66 -7.18
N GLU A 244 -1.75 -34.46 -5.86
CA GLU A 244 -2.88 -33.72 -5.30
C GLU A 244 -2.98 -32.26 -5.79
N VAL A 245 -1.85 -31.61 -6.08
CA VAL A 245 -1.83 -30.24 -6.63
C VAL A 245 -2.17 -30.26 -8.13
N GLN A 246 -1.68 -31.25 -8.88
CA GLN A 246 -1.98 -31.40 -10.31
C GLN A 246 -3.47 -31.64 -10.56
N ASP A 247 -4.11 -32.45 -9.72
CA ASP A 247 -5.55 -32.73 -9.80
C ASP A 247 -6.43 -31.48 -9.63
N LEU A 248 -5.90 -30.39 -9.07
CA LEU A 248 -6.61 -29.11 -8.91
C LEU A 248 -6.49 -28.18 -10.13
N ILE A 249 -5.59 -28.48 -11.08
CA ILE A 249 -5.33 -27.66 -12.28
C ILE A 249 -6.18 -28.13 -13.47
N VAL A 250 -6.72 -29.36 -13.40
CA VAL A 250 -7.50 -30.02 -14.47
C VAL A 250 -8.92 -29.47 -14.58
#